data_AF-A0AA41M780-F1
#
_entry.id   AF-A0AA41M780-F1
#
_cell.length_a   1.000
_cell.length_b   1.000
_cell.length_c   1.000
_cell.angle_alpha   90.00
_cell.angle_beta   90.00
_cell.angle_gamma   90.00
#
_symmetry.space_group_name_H-M   'P 1'
#
loop_
_entity.id
_entity.type
_entity.pdbx_description
1 polymer ?
#
loop_
_entity_poly.entity_id
_entity_poly.type
_entity_poly.pdbx_seq_one_letter_code
_entity_poly.pdbx_strand_id
1 'polypeptide(L)' 'MGQRFEEAEHRVFDNVYICRKCNAKNKTDDPENTSCRKCDYSDLRKKNAQFAG' A
#
# COMPACT_ATOMS: atom_id res chain seq x y z
N MET A 1 -3.15 -24.41 1.18
CA MET A 1 -2.50 -23.50 0.22
C MET A 1 -3.62 -22.72 -0.45
N GLY A 2 -3.77 -21.43 -0.14
CA GLY A 2 -4.87 -20.61 -0.63
C GLY A 2 -4.80 -20.43 -2.15
N GLN A 3 -5.96 -20.41 -2.81
CA GLN A 3 -6.07 -20.06 -4.22
C GLN A 3 -5.67 -18.58 -4.39
N ARG A 4 -4.70 -18.30 -5.28
CA ARG A 4 -4.36 -16.92 -5.68
C ARG A 4 -5.39 -16.44 -6.69
N PHE A 5 -5.99 -15.29 -6.38
CA PHE A 5 -6.97 -14.63 -7.25
C PHE A 5 -6.35 -13.32 -7.75
N GLU A 6 -5.88 -13.33 -8.99
CA GLU A 6 -5.13 -12.21 -9.59
C GLU A 6 -5.94 -10.89 -9.58
N GLU A 7 -7.25 -10.97 -9.80
CA GLU A 7 -8.16 -9.81 -9.71
C GLU A 7 -8.26 -9.24 -8.29
N ALA A 8 -8.24 -10.10 -7.27
CA ALA A 8 -8.27 -9.65 -5.88
C ALA A 8 -6.92 -9.03 -5.51
N GLU A 9 -5.81 -9.58 -6.01
CA GLU A 9 -4.48 -9.03 -5.78
C GLU A 9 -4.36 -7.60 -6.34
N HIS A 10 -4.82 -7.38 -7.58
CA HIS A 10 -4.88 -6.05 -8.18
C HIS A 10 -5.75 -5.08 -7.37
N ARG A 11 -6.94 -5.49 -6.91
CA ARG A 11 -7.82 -4.57 -6.14
C ARG A 11 -7.25 -4.20 -4.76
N VAL A 12 -6.50 -5.11 -4.15
CA VAL A 12 -6.11 -5.02 -2.73
C VAL A 12 -4.68 -4.52 -2.53
N PHE A 13 -3.78 -4.74 -3.49
CA PHE A 13 -2.36 -4.37 -3.40
C PHE A 13 -1.94 -3.29 -4.38
N ASP A 14 -2.68 -3.08 -5.47
CA ASP A 14 -2.32 -2.08 -6.46
C ASP A 14 -2.49 -0.66 -5.91
N ASN A 15 -1.44 0.14 -6.04
CA ASN A 15 -1.34 1.54 -5.62
C ASN A 15 -1.63 1.80 -4.14
N VAL A 16 -1.53 0.77 -3.28
CA VAL A 16 -1.66 0.94 -1.82
C VAL A 16 -0.28 1.05 -1.18
N TYR A 17 -0.06 2.17 -0.52
CA TYR A 17 1.15 2.48 0.23
C TYR A 17 0.82 2.63 1.72
N ILE A 18 1.71 2.17 2.57
CA ILE A 18 1.59 2.24 4.03
C ILE A 18 2.63 3.24 4.52
N CYS A 19 2.22 4.21 5.31
CA CYS A 19 3.19 5.10 5.93
C CYS A 19 4.01 4.36 6.99
N ARG A 20 5.32 4.63 7.06
CA ARG A 20 6.19 4.04 8.07
C ARG A 20 6.06 4.66 9.47
N LYS A 21 5.44 5.84 9.57
CA LYS A 21 5.21 6.56 10.83
C LYS A 21 3.81 6.33 11.39
N CYS A 22 2.78 6.56 10.57
CA CYS A 22 1.37 6.52 10.98
C CYS A 22 0.69 5.17 10.73
N ASN A 23 1.34 4.24 10.00
CA ASN A 23 0.76 2.99 9.48
C ASN A 23 -0.55 3.16 8.67
N ALA A 24 -0.91 4.39 8.30
CA ALA A 24 -2.09 4.65 7.48
C ALA A 24 -1.89 4.10 6.07
N LYS A 25 -3.00 3.63 5.48
CA LYS A 25 -3.06 3.18 4.09
C LYS A 25 -3.37 4.40 3.21
N ASN A 26 -2.46 4.74 2.32
CA ASN A 26 -2.64 5.76 1.30
C ASN A 26 -2.76 5.06 -0.05
N LYS A 27 -3.82 5.35 -0.80
CA LYS A 27 -3.88 4.99 -2.21
C LYS A 27 -3.26 6.11 -3.01
N THR A 28 -2.16 5.83 -3.69
CA THR A 28 -1.45 6.78 -4.54
C THR A 28 -0.70 6.04 -5.64
N ASP A 29 -0.72 6.59 -6.84
CA ASP A 29 0.04 6.12 -7.99
C ASP A 29 1.48 6.70 -7.97
N ASP A 30 1.69 7.80 -7.23
CA ASP A 30 2.94 8.54 -7.12
C ASP A 30 3.44 8.59 -5.66
N PRO A 31 4.18 7.56 -5.17
CA PRO A 31 4.63 7.49 -3.79
C PRO A 31 5.71 8.51 -3.43
N GLU A 32 6.51 8.98 -4.41
CA GLU A 32 7.61 9.93 -4.18
C GLU A 32 7.11 11.36 -3.93
N ASN A 33 5.95 11.71 -4.51
CA ASN A 33 5.30 13.02 -4.32
C ASN A 33 4.12 12.98 -3.33
N THR A 34 3.83 11.84 -2.70
CA THR A 34 2.69 11.68 -1.79
C THR A 34 3.12 11.59 -0.34
N SER A 35 2.54 12.44 0.50
CA SER A 35 2.66 12.38 1.97
C SER A 35 1.51 11.60 2.64
N CYS A 36 1.74 11.05 3.84
CA CYS A 36 0.67 10.43 4.64
C CYS A 36 -0.41 11.48 4.94
N ARG A 37 -1.65 11.25 4.48
CA ARG A 37 -2.81 12.15 4.71
C ARG A 37 -3.13 12.42 6.20
N LYS A 38 -2.49 11.69 7.12
CA LYS A 38 -2.67 11.82 8.57
C LYS A 38 -1.51 12.50 9.30
N CYS A 39 -0.28 12.43 8.79
CA CYS A 39 0.89 12.87 9.54
C CYS A 39 1.94 13.60 8.69
N ASP A 40 1.59 13.92 7.44
CA ASP A 40 2.43 14.60 6.45
C ASP A 40 3.78 13.95 6.17
N TYR A 41 3.97 12.70 6.60
CA TYR A 41 5.22 11.98 6.39
C TYR A 41 5.31 11.43 4.96
N SER A 42 6.37 11.81 4.26
CA SER A 42 6.59 11.51 2.83
C SER A 42 7.09 10.09 2.56
N ASP A 43 7.67 9.41 3.56
CA ASP A 43 8.22 8.07 3.36
C ASP A 43 7.13 7.00 3.54
N LEU A 44 6.62 6.53 2.41
CA LEU A 44 5.59 5.50 2.31
C LEU A 44 6.17 4.21 1.72
N ARG A 45 5.89 3.06 2.34
CA ARG A 45 6.27 1.73 1.80
C ARG A 45 5.13 1.14 0.98
N LYS A 46 5.43 0.48 -0.14
CA LYS A 46 4.41 -0.27 -0.90
C LYS A 46 3.85 -1.41 -0.04
N LYS A 47 2.55 -1.65 -0.12
CA LYS A 47 1.92 -2.77 0.58
C LYS A 47 2.37 -4.08 -0.08
N ASN A 48 2.98 -4.96 0.71
CA ASN A 48 3.59 -6.19 0.20
C ASN A 48 2.51 -7.19 -0.25
N ALA A 49 2.51 -7.55 -1.54
CA ALA A 49 1.62 -8.56 -2.10
C ALA A 49 2.00 -10.00 -1.65
N GLN A 50 3.28 -10.24 -1.36
CA GLN A 50 3.81 -11.58 -1.04
C GLN A 50 3.35 -12.18 0.31
N PHE A 51 2.75 -11.39 1.21
CA PHE A 51 2.35 -11.85 2.55
C PHE A 51 0.84 -11.96 2.76
N ALA A 52 0.06 -11.83 1.68
CA ALA A 52 -1.36 -12.09 1.73
C ALA A 52 -1.60 -13.60 1.58
N GLY A 53 -1.39 -14.33 2.68
CA GLY A 53 -1.65 -15.77 2.79
C GLY A 53 -3.13 -16.12 2.75
#